data_AF-Q22Y25-F1
#
_entry.id   AF-Q22Y25-F1
#
_cell.length_a   1.000
_cell.length_b   1.000
_cell.length_c   1.000
_cell.angle_alpha   90.00
_cell.angle_beta   90.00
_cell.angle_gamma   90.00
#
_symmetry.space_group_name_H-M   'P 1'
#
loop_
_entity.id
_entity.type
_entity.pdbx_description
1 polymer ?
#
loop_
_entity_poly.entity_id
_entity_poly.type
_entity_poly.pdbx_seq_one_letter_code
_entity_poly.pdbx_strand_id
1 'polypeptide(L)'
;MMQHQMSMQIQSQNQQDQSQQANQDLMNFRSDFEQYQRFQLDLEFVNMLANPYYILQLQEYDYFSNERFQNYLKYLSYFKQPEYFKFVKYPLGIKMLDLIQQDKFIENLSNNGIELANKMNIQNTYTKQFLNYLAKKSSLQKDIKKEEN
;
A
#
# COMPACT_ATOMS: atom_id res chain seq x y z
N MET A 1 -30.68 -12.04 54.81
CA MET A 1 -30.76 -10.75 54.10
C MET A 1 -29.40 -10.24 53.61
N MET A 2 -28.36 -10.15 54.45
CA MET A 2 -27.05 -9.60 54.02
C MET A 2 -26.33 -10.38 52.90
N GLN A 3 -26.36 -11.72 52.92
CA GLN A 3 -25.73 -12.53 51.85
C GLN A 3 -26.36 -12.29 50.47
N HIS A 4 -27.68 -12.04 50.43
CA HIS A 4 -28.39 -11.76 49.19
C HIS A 4 -28.04 -10.37 48.62
N GLN A 5 -27.89 -9.36 49.50
CA GLN A 5 -27.39 -8.05 49.10
C GLN A 5 -25.96 -8.14 48.55
N MET A 6 -25.08 -8.89 49.21
CA MET A 6 -23.71 -9.10 48.76
C MET A 6 -23.64 -9.79 47.39
N SER A 7 -24.47 -10.82 47.15
CA SER A 7 -24.52 -11.50 45.85
C SER A 7 -25.04 -10.61 44.72
N MET A 8 -26.03 -9.75 44.98
CA MET A 8 -26.52 -8.80 43.98
C MET A 8 -25.49 -7.71 43.65
N GLN A 9 -24.68 -7.30 44.63
CA GLN A 9 -23.59 -6.33 44.45
C GLN A 9 -22.44 -6.90 43.60
N ILE A 10 -22.08 -8.17 43.82
CA ILE A 10 -21.08 -8.88 43.01
C ILE A 10 -21.57 -9.09 41.57
N GLN A 11 -22.86 -9.43 41.38
CA GLN A 11 -23.45 -9.58 40.04
C GLN A 11 -23.50 -8.26 39.28
N SER A 12 -23.81 -7.15 39.95
CA SER A 12 -23.82 -5.83 39.32
C SER A 12 -22.41 -5.30 39.01
N GLN A 13 -21.41 -5.60 39.85
CA GLN A 13 -19.99 -5.34 39.55
C GLN A 13 -19.50 -6.17 38.35
N ASN A 14 -19.75 -7.48 38.32
CA ASN A 14 -19.37 -8.33 37.19
C ASN A 14 -20.02 -7.89 35.87
N GLN A 15 -21.27 -7.44 35.90
CA GLN A 15 -21.93 -6.88 34.72
C GLN A 15 -21.29 -5.56 34.27
N GLN A 16 -20.88 -4.70 35.19
CA GLN A 16 -20.17 -3.46 34.88
C GLN A 16 -18.76 -3.73 34.31
N ASP A 17 -18.03 -4.68 34.88
CA ASP A 17 -16.68 -5.07 34.40
C ASP A 17 -16.74 -5.70 33.00
N GLN A 18 -17.73 -6.57 32.74
CA GLN A 18 -17.96 -7.13 31.40
C GLN A 18 -18.35 -6.06 30.38
N SER A 19 -19.15 -5.06 30.79
CA SER A 19 -19.53 -3.93 29.93
C SER A 19 -18.32 -3.06 29.59
N GLN A 20 -17.44 -2.80 30.56
CA GLN A 20 -16.23 -2.02 30.38
C GLN A 20 -15.23 -2.74 29.45
N GLN A 21 -15.06 -4.05 29.65
CA GLN A 21 -14.17 -4.86 28.82
C GLN A 21 -14.67 -4.97 27.37
N ALA A 22 -15.98 -5.19 27.17
CA ALA A 22 -16.57 -5.20 25.83
C ALA A 22 -16.41 -3.84 25.10
N ASN A 23 -16.55 -2.73 25.82
CA ASN A 23 -16.30 -1.39 25.25
C ASN A 23 -14.83 -1.19 24.87
N GLN A 24 -13.91 -1.69 25.69
CA GLN A 24 -12.47 -1.60 25.41
C GLN A 24 -12.07 -2.45 24.19
N ASP A 25 -12.62 -3.66 24.08
CA ASP A 25 -12.40 -4.53 22.91
C ASP A 25 -12.95 -3.93 21.62
N LEU A 26 -14.14 -3.30 21.68
CA LEU A 26 -14.72 -2.57 20.54
C LEU A 26 -13.85 -1.38 20.12
N MET A 27 -13.28 -0.64 21.07
CA MET A 27 -12.38 0.48 20.78
C MET A 27 -11.05 0.01 20.18
N ASN A 28 -10.48 -1.09 20.69
CA ASN A 28 -9.28 -1.70 20.13
C ASN A 28 -9.52 -2.18 18.69
N PHE A 29 -10.61 -2.92 18.47
CA PHE A 29 -10.98 -3.40 17.14
C PHE A 29 -11.15 -2.25 16.14
N ARG A 30 -11.80 -1.15 16.57
CA ARG A 30 -11.96 0.04 15.74
C ARG A 30 -10.59 0.65 15.38
N SER A 31 -9.69 0.77 16.35
CA SER A 31 -8.33 1.29 16.11
C SER A 31 -7.56 0.41 15.12
N ASP A 32 -7.60 -0.91 15.28
CA ASP A 32 -6.94 -1.86 14.38
C ASP A 32 -7.51 -1.78 12.97
N PHE A 33 -8.84 -1.63 12.85
CA PHE A 33 -9.51 -1.44 11.57
C PHE A 33 -9.07 -0.14 10.89
N GLU A 34 -9.00 0.97 11.63
CA GLU A 34 -8.55 2.27 11.12
C GLU A 34 -7.08 2.20 10.65
N GLN A 35 -6.21 1.50 11.40
CA GLN A 35 -4.81 1.25 11.02
C GLN A 35 -4.71 0.40 9.75
N TYR A 36 -5.52 -0.66 9.65
CA TYR A 36 -5.59 -1.49 8.45
C TYR A 36 -6.06 -0.70 7.23
N GLN A 37 -7.10 0.12 7.38
CA GLN A 37 -7.60 0.99 6.31
C GLN A 37 -6.52 1.96 5.83
N ARG A 38 -5.80 2.61 6.76
CA ARG A 38 -4.70 3.51 6.41
C ARG A 38 -3.60 2.78 5.65
N PHE A 39 -3.21 1.59 6.10
CA PHE A 39 -2.23 0.76 5.40
C PHE A 39 -2.69 0.42 3.97
N GLN A 40 -3.97 0.05 3.78
CA GLN A 40 -4.51 -0.24 2.44
C GLN A 40 -4.47 0.99 1.54
N LEU A 41 -4.87 2.16 2.05
CA LEU A 41 -4.83 3.40 1.27
C LEU A 41 -3.39 3.78 0.88
N ASP A 42 -2.47 3.70 1.84
CA ASP A 42 -1.05 3.97 1.60
C ASP A 42 -0.48 2.99 0.55
N LEU A 43 -0.86 1.71 0.62
CA LEU A 43 -0.45 0.69 -0.35
C LEU A 43 -1.05 0.91 -1.74
N GLU A 44 -2.33 1.26 -1.84
CA GLU A 44 -2.99 1.59 -3.10
C GLU A 44 -2.34 2.80 -3.75
N PHE A 45 -2.06 3.84 -2.96
CA PHE A 45 -1.35 5.02 -3.44
C PHE A 45 0.04 4.66 -4.01
N VAL A 46 0.85 3.89 -3.28
CA VAL A 46 2.17 3.43 -3.75
C VAL A 46 2.05 2.64 -5.06
N ASN A 47 1.03 1.78 -5.18
CA ASN A 47 0.77 1.02 -6.40
C ASN A 47 0.34 1.94 -7.56
N MET A 48 -0.40 3.02 -7.29
CA MET A 48 -0.80 4.01 -8.30
C MET A 48 0.38 4.82 -8.85
N LEU A 49 1.45 5.01 -8.06
CA LEU A 49 2.68 5.67 -8.55
C LEU A 49 3.33 4.93 -9.73
N ALA A 50 3.00 3.65 -9.95
CA ALA A 50 3.45 2.91 -11.12
C ALA A 50 2.88 3.46 -12.44
N ASN A 51 1.77 4.19 -12.39
CA ASN A 51 1.18 4.83 -13.56
C ASN A 51 1.84 6.21 -13.80
N PRO A 52 2.63 6.38 -14.88
CA PRO A 52 3.32 7.64 -15.12
C PRO A 52 2.37 8.82 -15.37
N TYR A 53 1.16 8.59 -15.88
CA TYR A 53 0.18 9.66 -16.07
C TYR A 53 -0.39 10.16 -14.74
N TYR A 54 -0.48 9.30 -13.72
CA TYR A 54 -0.90 9.75 -12.39
C TYR A 54 0.14 10.67 -11.76
N ILE A 55 1.43 10.38 -11.97
CA ILE A 55 2.53 11.26 -11.54
C ILE A 55 2.47 12.63 -12.24
N LEU A 56 2.10 12.66 -13.52
CA LEU A 56 1.87 13.94 -14.21
C LEU A 56 0.74 14.75 -13.60
N GLN A 57 -0.38 14.11 -13.28
CA GLN A 57 -1.48 14.80 -12.62
C GLN A 57 -1.04 15.38 -11.27
N LEU A 58 -0.25 14.63 -10.49
CA LEU A 58 0.31 15.14 -9.23
C LEU A 58 1.21 16.37 -9.45
N GLN A 59 1.97 16.40 -10.54
CA GLN A 59 2.81 17.54 -10.92
C GLN A 59 1.98 18.73 -11.35
N GLU A 60 0.95 18.53 -12.18
CA GLU A 60 0.06 19.58 -12.66
C GLU A 60 -0.65 20.30 -11.51
N TYR A 61 -0.99 19.57 -10.44
CA TYR A 61 -1.58 20.14 -9.23
C TYR A 61 -0.56 20.65 -8.21
N ASP A 62 0.73 20.69 -8.56
CA ASP A 62 1.82 21.20 -7.72
C ASP A 62 1.97 20.51 -6.35
N TYR A 63 1.63 19.22 -6.27
CA TYR A 63 1.77 18.47 -5.01
C TYR A 63 3.23 18.33 -4.57
N PHE A 64 4.17 18.28 -5.52
CA PHE A 64 5.59 18.06 -5.20
C PHE A 64 6.26 19.27 -4.55
N SER A 65 5.72 20.47 -4.71
CA SER A 65 6.19 21.67 -4.00
C SER A 65 5.72 21.72 -2.54
N ASN A 66 4.73 20.90 -2.16
CA ASN A 66 4.17 20.88 -0.82
C ASN A 66 5.02 20.03 0.14
N GLU A 67 5.60 20.66 1.16
CA GLU A 67 6.43 20.00 2.16
C GLU A 67 5.74 18.83 2.88
N ARG A 68 4.45 18.99 3.21
CA ARG A 68 3.67 17.92 3.87
C ARG A 68 3.56 16.69 2.97
N PHE A 69 3.40 16.90 1.66
CA PHE A 69 3.35 15.80 0.70
C PHE A 69 4.72 15.15 0.53
N GLN A 70 5.80 15.94 0.45
CA GLN A 70 7.16 15.38 0.42
C GLN A 70 7.47 14.52 1.66
N ASN A 71 7.05 14.97 2.84
CA ASN A 71 7.19 14.19 4.07
C ASN A 71 6.33 12.91 4.07
N TYR A 72 5.15 12.95 3.45
CA TYR A 72 4.34 11.76 3.23
C TYR A 72 5.02 10.75 2.30
N LEU A 73 5.63 11.20 1.20
CA LEU A 73 6.41 10.33 0.30
C LEU A 73 7.60 9.68 1.03
N LYS A 74 8.30 10.43 1.89
CA LYS A 74 9.36 9.88 2.74
C LYS A 74 8.81 8.81 3.69
N TYR A 75 7.67 9.07 4.32
CA TYR A 75 6.99 8.10 5.18
C TYR A 75 6.70 6.80 4.42
N LEU A 76 6.17 6.86 3.20
CA LEU A 76 5.86 5.67 2.39
C LEU A 76 7.08 4.81 2.01
N SER A 77 8.30 5.29 2.24
CA SER A 77 9.52 4.50 2.00
C SER A 77 9.60 3.24 2.87
N TYR A 78 8.78 3.09 3.92
CA TYR A 78 8.70 1.83 4.68
C TYR A 78 8.25 0.65 3.80
N PHE A 79 7.49 0.88 2.73
CA PHE A 79 7.09 -0.19 1.78
C PHE A 79 8.27 -0.82 1.03
N LYS A 80 9.46 -0.22 1.10
CA LYS A 80 10.69 -0.79 0.54
C LYS A 80 11.24 -1.94 1.38
N GLN A 81 10.87 -2.02 2.65
CA GLN A 81 11.33 -3.10 3.52
C GLN A 81 10.67 -4.43 3.11
N PRO A 82 11.38 -5.57 3.15
CA PRO A 82 10.86 -6.86 2.67
C PRO A 82 9.52 -7.27 3.30
N GLU A 83 9.31 -6.90 4.57
CA GLU A 83 8.12 -7.21 5.36
C GLU A 83 6.86 -6.58 4.74
N TYR A 84 6.99 -5.43 4.09
CA TYR A 84 5.89 -4.70 3.47
C TYR A 84 5.90 -4.81 1.94
N PHE A 85 7.08 -4.90 1.33
CA PHE A 85 7.25 -4.98 -0.12
C PHE A 85 6.48 -6.16 -0.73
N LYS A 86 6.34 -7.27 0.00
CA LYS A 86 5.56 -8.44 -0.45
C LYS A 86 4.09 -8.14 -0.79
N PHE A 87 3.53 -7.06 -0.27
CA PHE A 87 2.16 -6.63 -0.55
C PHE A 87 2.05 -5.70 -1.78
N VAL A 88 3.17 -5.18 -2.27
CA VAL A 88 3.22 -4.28 -3.43
C VAL A 88 2.95 -5.09 -4.70
N LYS A 89 1.90 -4.71 -5.43
CA LYS A 89 1.49 -5.39 -6.67
C LYS A 89 2.33 -4.93 -7.86
N TYR A 90 2.74 -3.66 -7.85
CA TYR A 90 3.49 -3.05 -8.94
C TYR A 90 4.85 -2.53 -8.43
N PRO A 91 5.94 -3.31 -8.56
CA PRO A 91 7.28 -2.91 -8.12
C PRO A 91 7.75 -1.57 -8.70
N LEU A 92 7.23 -1.22 -9.89
CA LEU A 92 7.50 0.07 -10.51
C LEU A 92 7.03 1.24 -9.64
N GLY A 93 5.95 1.10 -8.87
CA GLY A 93 5.47 2.16 -7.97
C GLY A 93 6.50 2.53 -6.92
N ILE A 94 7.23 1.54 -6.38
CA ILE A 94 8.35 1.75 -5.45
C ILE A 94 9.52 2.46 -6.15
N LYS A 95 9.86 2.04 -7.38
CA LYS A 95 10.91 2.73 -8.16
C LYS A 95 10.52 4.18 -8.46
N MET A 96 9.24 4.43 -8.78
CA MET A 96 8.73 5.78 -9.02
C MET A 96 8.76 6.62 -7.75
N LEU A 97 8.42 6.04 -6.58
CA LEU A 97 8.55 6.69 -5.29
C LEU A 97 9.98 7.19 -5.02
N ASP A 98 11.01 6.45 -5.45
CA ASP A 98 12.41 6.88 -5.35
C ASP A 98 12.77 8.00 -6.35
N LEU A 99 12.19 7.96 -7.56
CA LEU A 99 12.47 8.96 -8.60
C LEU A 99 11.82 10.32 -8.29
N ILE A 100 10.55 10.33 -7.88
CA ILE A 100 9.80 11.56 -7.59
C ILE A 100 10.36 12.34 -6.39
N GLN A 101 11.19 11.71 -5.55
CA GLN A 101 11.89 12.38 -4.46
C GLN A 101 13.18 13.09 -4.90
N GLN A 102 13.59 12.95 -6.16
CA GLN A 102 14.78 13.60 -6.70
C GLN A 102 14.40 14.89 -7.42
N ASP A 103 14.97 16.03 -7.01
CA ASP A 103 14.67 17.34 -7.61
C ASP A 103 14.90 17.36 -9.13
N LYS A 104 15.99 16.73 -9.60
CA LYS A 104 16.30 16.61 -11.03
C LYS A 104 15.21 15.89 -11.83
N PHE A 105 14.56 14.90 -11.20
CA PHE A 105 13.49 14.16 -11.85
C PHE A 105 12.23 15.03 -11.94
N ILE A 106 11.88 15.74 -10.87
CA ILE A 106 10.75 16.67 -10.85
C ILE A 106 10.94 17.83 -11.83
N GLU A 107 12.16 18.37 -11.92
CA GLU A 107 12.51 19.40 -12.92
C GLU A 107 12.29 18.87 -14.36
N ASN A 108 12.76 17.66 -14.65
CA ASN A 108 12.55 17.03 -15.96
C ASN A 108 11.06 16.74 -16.22
N LEU A 109 10.32 16.32 -15.21
CA LEU A 109 8.88 16.08 -15.27
C LEU A 109 8.11 17.37 -15.58
N SER A 110 8.52 18.50 -15.00
CA SER A 110 7.92 19.80 -15.28
C SER A 110 8.18 20.27 -16.71
N ASN A 111 9.37 19.98 -17.26
CA ASN A 111 9.76 20.43 -18.59
C ASN A 111 9.24 19.53 -19.72
N ASN A 112 9.29 18.20 -19.53
CA ASN A 112 9.03 17.19 -20.58
C ASN A 112 8.09 16.07 -20.10
N GLY A 113 7.19 16.36 -19.17
CA GLY A 113 6.41 15.35 -18.46
C GLY A 113 5.63 14.38 -19.36
N ILE A 114 4.90 14.90 -20.35
CA ILE A 114 4.09 14.08 -21.26
C ILE A 114 4.97 13.10 -22.04
N GLU A 115 6.10 13.56 -22.58
CA GLU A 115 7.03 12.71 -23.32
C GLU A 115 7.64 11.63 -22.41
N LEU A 116 8.05 12.02 -21.20
CA LEU A 116 8.61 11.11 -20.21
C LEU A 116 7.60 10.03 -19.82
N ALA A 117 6.34 10.41 -19.58
CA ALA A 117 5.28 9.46 -19.24
C ALA A 117 4.97 8.50 -20.38
N ASN A 118 4.92 8.98 -21.62
CA ASN A 118 4.75 8.14 -22.79
C ASN A 118 5.88 7.11 -22.92
N LYS A 119 7.15 7.55 -22.76
CA LYS A 119 8.32 6.66 -22.77
C LYS A 119 8.23 5.59 -21.69
N MET A 120 7.89 5.98 -20.46
CA MET A 120 7.71 5.05 -19.34
C MET A 120 6.58 4.06 -19.61
N ASN A 121 5.42 4.52 -20.11
CA ASN A 121 4.29 3.65 -20.37
C ASN A 121 4.58 2.61 -21.47
N ILE A 122 5.29 3.04 -22.52
CA ILE A 122 5.76 2.15 -23.60
C ILE A 122 6.73 1.10 -23.00
N GLN A 123 7.71 1.53 -22.22
CA GLN A 123 8.65 0.63 -21.56
C GLN A 123 7.95 -0.38 -20.65
N ASN A 124 6.96 0.07 -19.87
CA ASN A 124 6.17 -0.78 -18.99
C ASN A 124 5.39 -1.83 -19.78
N THR A 125 4.78 -1.42 -20.90
CA THR A 125 4.04 -2.31 -21.79
C THR A 125 4.92 -3.41 -22.35
N TYR A 126 6.09 -3.06 -22.90
CA TYR A 126 7.03 -4.06 -23.42
C TYR A 126 7.56 -4.99 -22.32
N THR A 127 7.88 -4.44 -21.15
CA THR A 127 8.36 -5.24 -20.01
C THR A 127 7.31 -6.27 -19.59
N LYS A 128 6.04 -5.85 -19.47
CA LYS A 128 4.94 -6.75 -19.12
C LYS A 128 4.73 -7.84 -20.17
N GLN A 129 4.77 -7.49 -21.46
CA GLN A 129 4.66 -8.46 -22.55
C GLN A 129 5.79 -9.49 -22.51
N PHE A 130 7.03 -9.04 -22.28
CA PHE A 130 8.20 -9.90 -22.16
C PHE A 130 8.11 -10.84 -20.95
N LEU A 131 7.72 -10.34 -19.77
CA LEU A 131 7.53 -11.17 -18.58
C LEU A 131 6.43 -12.22 -18.79
N ASN A 132 5.32 -11.86 -19.43
CA ASN A 132 4.26 -12.80 -19.78
C ASN A 132 4.75 -13.89 -20.72
N TYR A 133 5.57 -13.54 -21.72
CA TYR A 133 6.21 -14.49 -22.61
C TYR A 133 7.10 -15.48 -21.85
N LEU A 134 7.95 -14.97 -20.95
CA LEU A 134 8.81 -15.82 -20.12
C LEU A 134 8.01 -16.76 -19.21
N ALA A 135 6.95 -16.25 -18.58
CA ALA A 135 6.06 -17.05 -17.74
C ALA A 135 5.41 -18.20 -18.52
N LYS A 136 4.83 -17.90 -19.69
CA LYS A 136 4.23 -18.90 -20.58
C LYS A 136 5.24 -19.94 -21.06
N LYS A 137 6.46 -19.52 -21.40
CA LYS A 137 7.54 -20.42 -21.78
C LYS A 137 7.93 -21.36 -20.63
N SER A 138 7.96 -20.85 -19.39
CA SER A 138 8.29 -21.65 -18.21
C SER A 138 7.22 -22.68 -17.85
N SER A 139 5.93 -22.39 -18.07
CA SER A 139 4.84 -23.34 -17.84
C SER A 139 4.83 -24.45 -18.89
N LEU A 140 4.99 -24.10 -20.18
CA LEU A 140 5.11 -25.07 -21.28
C LEU A 140 6.24 -26.09 -21.05
N GLN A 141 7.39 -25.64 -20.52
CA GLN A 141 8.51 -26.53 -20.21
C GLN A 141 8.24 -27.49 -19.04
N LYS A 142 7.34 -27.15 -18.12
CA LYS A 142 6.94 -28.04 -17.01
C LYS A 142 5.94 -29.10 -17.46
N ASP A 143 5.07 -28.76 -18.40
CA ASP A 143 4.07 -29.68 -18.94
C ASP A 143 4.72 -30.75 -19.84
N ILE A 144 5.68 -30.36 -20.68
CA ILE A 144 6.45 -31.31 -21.51
C ILE A 144 7.19 -32.35 -20.66
N LYS A 145 7.78 -31.94 -19.53
CA LYS A 145 8.49 -32.86 -18.61
C LYS A 145 7.58 -33.81 -17.82
N LYS A 146 6.27 -33.54 -17.78
CA LYS A 146 5.28 -34.42 -17.15
C LYS A 146 4.72 -35.47 -18.12
N GLU A 147 4.74 -35.21 -19.42
CA GLU A 147 4.30 -36.17 -20.44
C GLU A 147 5.39 -37.21 -20.79
N GLU A 148 6.65 -36.94 -20.41
CA GLU A 148 7.79 -37.85 -20.61
C GLU A 148 8.07 -38.81 -19.41
N ASN A 149 7.23 -38.81 -18.36
CA ASN A 149 7.29 -39.74 -17.23
C ASN A 149 5.96 -40.50 -17.07
#